data_AF-A0A821TMS4-F1
#
_entry.id   AF-A0A821TMS4-F1
#
_cell.length_a   1.000
_cell.length_b   1.000
_cell.length_c   1.000
_cell.angle_alpha   90.00
_cell.angle_beta   90.00
_cell.angle_gamma   90.00
#
_symmetry.space_group_name_H-M   'P 1'
#
loop_
_entity.id
_entity.type
_entity.pdbx_description
1 polymer ?
#
loop_
_entity_poly.entity_id
_entity_poly.type
_entity_poly.pdbx_seq_one_letter_code
_entity_poly.pdbx_strand_id
1 'polypeptide(L)'
;MTSQQQFKSSPFLFANIWSRIFHSWISQLFDTSHRQKTLYLTDLYDLLPEYESIKLTENLENNWFDEIKHHPRKPNLFRATIRTIRSKPFLLGSLLIPQRIGILTQPLLIISLMRFFEPCSTMSIQYACFLAILSMLAALCSSFFHHRFYFSIYTYGMQMRVAYHGLVYRKILRLSSRSLTTISSGEIVNIFSNDACQIEMTIHSINFLW
;
A
#
# COMPACT_ATOMS: atom_id res chain seq x y z
N MET A 1 28.36 21.94 6.05
CA MET A 1 28.14 21.62 4.63
C MET A 1 28.27 20.11 4.48
N THR A 2 27.19 19.37 4.71
CA THR A 2 27.15 17.92 4.47
C THR A 2 27.04 17.69 2.98
N SER A 3 28.05 17.06 2.38
CA SER A 3 27.97 16.50 1.03
C SER A 3 26.69 15.68 0.91
N GLN A 4 25.75 16.14 0.07
CA GLN A 4 24.57 15.34 -0.24
C GLN A 4 25.06 14.05 -0.89
N GLN A 5 25.01 12.94 -0.15
CA GLN A 5 25.22 11.61 -0.73
C GLN A 5 24.17 11.44 -1.83
N GLN A 6 24.61 11.41 -3.08
CA GLN A 6 23.73 11.14 -4.21
C GLN A 6 23.34 9.66 -4.16
N PHE A 7 22.11 9.41 -3.71
CA PHE A 7 21.49 8.09 -3.78
C PHE A 7 21.31 7.68 -5.25
N LYS A 8 21.39 6.37 -5.51
CA LYS A 8 21.14 5.83 -6.85
C LYS A 8 19.64 5.98 -7.17
N SER A 9 19.31 6.46 -8.37
CA SER A 9 17.90 6.56 -8.80
C SER A 9 17.20 5.20 -8.77
N SER A 10 15.93 5.18 -8.36
CA SER A 10 15.15 3.94 -8.27
C SER A 10 14.94 3.28 -9.64
N PRO A 11 15.26 1.97 -9.79
CA PRO A 11 15.06 1.24 -11.03
C PRO A 11 13.57 1.11 -11.38
N PHE A 12 12.67 1.35 -10.42
CA PHE A 12 11.23 1.40 -10.67
C PHE A 12 10.83 2.47 -11.71
N LEU A 13 11.54 3.59 -11.77
CA LEU A 13 11.28 4.67 -12.73
C LEU A 13 11.45 4.18 -14.18
N PHE A 14 12.50 3.40 -14.42
CA PHE A 14 12.87 2.88 -15.74
C PHE A 14 12.29 1.49 -16.03
N ALA A 15 11.66 0.85 -15.04
CA ALA A 15 11.08 -0.47 -15.16
C ALA A 15 9.90 -0.49 -16.14
N ASN A 16 9.90 -1.45 -17.06
CA ASN A 16 8.77 -1.72 -17.95
C ASN A 16 7.56 -2.26 -17.16
N ILE A 17 6.39 -2.32 -17.82
CA ILE A 17 5.12 -2.73 -17.19
C ILE A 17 5.24 -4.13 -16.56
N TRP A 18 5.88 -5.08 -17.24
CA TRP A 18 6.08 -6.44 -16.72
C TRP A 18 6.96 -6.49 -15.48
N SER A 19 8.04 -5.71 -15.47
CA SER A 19 8.93 -5.60 -14.31
C SER A 19 8.22 -4.98 -13.10
N ARG A 20 7.35 -3.99 -13.32
CA ARG A 20 6.49 -3.42 -12.28
C ARG A 20 5.40 -4.40 -11.80
N ILE A 21 4.90 -5.27 -12.67
CA ILE A 21 3.90 -6.28 -12.34
C ILE A 21 4.49 -7.38 -11.45
N PHE A 22 5.62 -7.95 -11.87
CA PHE A 22 6.29 -9.06 -11.19
C PHE A 22 7.30 -8.62 -10.13
N HIS A 23 7.38 -7.31 -9.85
CA HIS A 23 8.36 -6.71 -8.93
C HIS A 23 9.82 -7.06 -9.26
N SER A 24 10.12 -7.43 -10.51
CA SER A 24 11.48 -7.86 -10.87
C SER A 24 12.50 -6.73 -10.76
N TRP A 25 12.06 -5.46 -10.74
CA TRP A 25 12.93 -4.29 -10.55
C TRP A 25 13.71 -4.33 -9.23
N ILE A 26 13.19 -4.99 -8.18
CA ILE A 26 13.86 -5.08 -6.87
C ILE A 26 14.94 -6.18 -6.83
N SER A 27 14.97 -7.07 -7.83
CA SER A 27 15.92 -8.19 -7.87
C SER A 27 17.38 -7.75 -7.78
N GLN A 28 17.71 -6.58 -8.34
CA GLN A 28 19.05 -6.00 -8.26
C GLN A 28 19.49 -5.69 -6.82
N LEU A 29 18.55 -5.23 -5.98
CA LEU A 29 18.83 -4.99 -4.56
C LEU A 29 19.08 -6.30 -3.81
N PHE A 30 18.29 -7.35 -4.12
CA PHE A 30 18.50 -8.67 -3.53
C PHE A 30 19.82 -9.31 -3.96
N ASP A 31 20.21 -9.18 -5.22
CA ASP A 31 21.52 -9.64 -5.69
C ASP A 31 22.67 -8.88 -5.02
N THR A 32 22.53 -7.56 -4.85
CA THR A 32 23.49 -6.73 -4.12
C THR A 32 23.62 -7.18 -2.66
N SER A 33 22.48 -7.39 -1.98
CA SER A 33 22.43 -7.93 -0.61
C SER A 33 23.10 -9.29 -0.51
N HIS A 34 22.83 -10.20 -1.45
CA HIS A 34 23.41 -11.53 -1.48
C HIS A 34 24.93 -11.50 -1.64
N ARG A 35 25.44 -10.68 -2.57
CA ARG A 35 26.88 -10.54 -2.84
C ARG A 35 27.64 -9.87 -1.70
N GLN A 36 27.06 -8.82 -1.12
CA GLN A 36 27.72 -8.00 -0.10
C GLN A 36 27.49 -8.50 1.34
N LYS A 37 26.57 -9.45 1.55
CA LYS A 37 26.12 -10.02 2.85
C LYS A 37 25.45 -9.04 3.82
N THR A 38 25.73 -7.75 3.72
CA THR A 38 25.16 -6.68 4.53
C THR A 38 24.87 -5.48 3.64
N LEU A 39 23.66 -4.93 3.74
CA LEU A 39 23.26 -3.72 3.03
C LEU A 39 23.61 -2.47 3.84
N TYR A 40 24.17 -1.47 3.18
CA TYR A 40 24.38 -0.14 3.76
C TYR A 40 23.40 0.87 3.16
N LEU A 41 23.26 2.02 3.83
CA LEU A 41 22.38 3.10 3.37
C LEU A 41 22.71 3.57 1.94
N THR A 42 23.98 3.52 1.56
CA THR A 42 24.47 3.88 0.21
C THR A 42 24.05 2.92 -0.89
N ASP A 43 23.64 1.69 -0.54
CA ASP A 43 23.16 0.69 -1.50
C ASP A 43 21.67 0.83 -1.80
N LEU A 44 20.95 1.60 -0.97
CA LEU A 44 19.52 1.85 -1.16
C LEU A 44 19.29 2.86 -2.28
N TYR A 45 18.18 2.67 -2.98
CA TYR A 45 17.71 3.59 -4.00
C TYR A 45 17.06 4.82 -3.38
N ASP A 46 17.15 5.93 -4.10
CA ASP A 46 16.42 7.15 -3.78
C ASP A 46 14.91 6.95 -3.93
N LEU A 47 14.16 7.80 -3.23
CA LEU A 47 12.71 7.83 -3.28
C LEU A 47 12.23 8.22 -4.68
N LEU A 48 11.03 7.74 -5.04
CA LEU A 48 10.35 8.27 -6.22
C LEU A 48 10.02 9.76 -5.97
N PRO A 49 10.11 10.63 -6.98
CA PRO A 49 9.73 12.05 -6.84
C PRO A 49 8.27 12.27 -6.41
N GLU A 50 7.41 11.27 -6.63
CA GLU A 50 6.02 11.30 -6.17
C GLU A 50 5.88 11.00 -4.67
N TYR A 51 6.87 10.35 -4.07
CA TYR A 51 6.86 9.89 -2.67
C TYR A 51 7.63 10.85 -1.75
N GLU A 52 8.11 11.97 -2.29
CA GLU A 52 8.80 13.00 -1.52
C GLU A 52 7.87 13.63 -0.48
N SER A 53 8.38 13.77 0.75
CA SER A 53 7.60 14.23 1.89
C SER A 53 7.02 15.63 1.70
N ILE A 54 7.78 16.54 1.10
CA ILE A 54 7.37 17.93 0.82
C ILE A 54 6.13 17.92 -0.07
N LYS A 55 6.19 17.22 -1.21
CA LYS A 55 5.11 17.14 -2.18
C LYS A 55 3.86 16.48 -1.60
N LEU A 56 4.02 15.39 -0.85
CA LEU A 56 2.91 14.70 -0.19
C LEU A 56 2.23 15.60 0.85
N THR A 57 3.02 16.32 1.63
CA THR A 57 2.53 17.26 2.65
C THR A 57 1.79 18.42 2.03
N GLU A 58 2.34 19.03 0.97
CA GLU A 58 1.71 20.15 0.26
C GLU A 58 0.40 19.75 -0.38
N ASN A 59 0.32 18.57 -0.98
CA ASN A 59 -0.93 18.06 -1.54
C ASN A 59 -2.03 17.94 -0.46
N LEU A 60 -1.70 17.42 0.72
CA LEU A 60 -2.66 17.31 1.82
C LEU A 60 -3.01 18.68 2.41
N GLU A 61 -2.02 19.57 2.60
CA GLU A 61 -2.21 20.91 3.14
C GLU A 61 -3.10 21.77 2.24
N ASN A 62 -2.91 21.71 0.92
CA ASN A 62 -3.75 22.41 -0.05
C ASN A 62 -5.21 21.92 0.01
N ASN A 63 -5.44 20.59 0.01
CA ASN A 63 -6.79 20.03 0.15
C ASN A 63 -7.44 20.36 1.49
N TRP A 64 -6.64 20.51 2.55
CA TRP A 64 -7.11 20.94 3.87
C TRP A 64 -7.55 22.41 3.86
N PHE A 65 -6.79 23.30 3.25
CA PHE A 65 -7.18 24.71 3.10
C PHE A 65 -8.43 24.88 2.23
N ASP A 66 -8.55 24.08 1.17
CA ASP A 66 -9.76 24.04 0.35
C ASP A 66 -10.99 23.56 1.17
N GLU A 67 -10.84 22.56 2.04
CA GLU A 67 -11.90 22.11 2.94
C GLU A 67 -12.33 23.21 3.92
N ILE A 68 -11.38 23.94 4.50
CA ILE A 68 -11.68 25.09 5.38
C ILE A 68 -12.44 26.17 4.61
N LYS A 69 -12.05 26.45 3.37
CA LYS A 69 -12.69 27.46 2.52
C LYS A 69 -14.12 27.08 2.14
N HIS A 70 -14.35 25.81 1.77
CA HIS A 70 -15.67 25.34 1.32
C HIS A 70 -16.61 24.96 2.47
N HIS A 71 -16.09 24.53 3.62
CA HIS A 71 -16.87 24.09 4.77
C HIS A 71 -16.44 24.79 6.08
N PRO A 72 -16.53 26.13 6.17
CA PRO A 72 -15.96 26.90 7.28
C PRO A 72 -16.59 26.60 8.64
N ARG A 73 -17.85 26.13 8.68
CA ARG A 73 -18.55 25.81 9.93
C ARG A 73 -18.10 24.50 10.57
N LYS A 74 -17.65 23.52 9.77
CA LYS A 74 -17.27 22.18 10.23
C LYS A 74 -16.27 21.55 9.27
N PRO A 75 -15.02 22.05 9.21
CA PRO A 75 -13.99 21.45 8.38
C PRO A 75 -13.66 20.04 8.86
N ASN A 76 -13.48 19.10 7.94
CA ASN A 76 -13.15 17.71 8.27
C ASN A 76 -11.90 17.23 7.54
N LEU A 77 -10.85 16.94 8.30
CA LEU A 77 -9.57 16.50 7.76
C LEU A 77 -9.69 15.18 7.00
N PHE A 78 -10.58 14.28 7.44
CA PHE A 78 -10.83 13.02 6.75
C PHE A 78 -11.33 13.23 5.32
N ARG A 79 -12.16 14.25 5.10
CA ARG A 79 -12.65 14.58 3.75
C ARG A 79 -11.52 15.14 2.86
N ALA A 80 -10.67 16.00 3.41
CA ALA A 80 -9.48 16.48 2.71
C ALA A 80 -8.55 15.32 2.35
N THR A 81 -8.35 14.36 3.25
CA THR A 81 -7.57 13.14 3.02
C THR A 81 -8.14 12.28 1.89
N ILE A 82 -9.45 12.03 1.86
CA ILE A 82 -10.08 11.30 0.74
C ILE A 82 -9.84 12.03 -0.59
N ARG A 83 -9.89 13.37 -0.62
CA ARG A 83 -9.57 14.15 -1.84
C ARG A 83 -8.11 14.03 -2.25
N THR A 84 -7.17 13.97 -1.30
CA THR A 84 -5.74 13.80 -1.59
C THR A 84 -5.46 12.46 -2.29
N ILE A 85 -6.07 11.37 -1.82
CA ILE A 85 -5.89 10.03 -2.41
C ILE A 85 -6.76 9.86 -3.69
N ARG A 86 -7.82 10.68 -3.84
CA ARG A 86 -8.83 10.61 -4.91
C ARG A 86 -9.53 9.24 -4.96
N SER A 87 -10.19 8.90 -6.07
CA SER A 87 -10.89 7.61 -6.27
C SER A 87 -9.96 6.40 -6.44
N LYS A 88 -8.65 6.58 -6.30
CA LYS A 88 -7.64 5.52 -6.46
C LYS A 88 -7.85 4.32 -5.52
N PRO A 89 -8.13 4.47 -4.21
CA PRO A 89 -8.29 3.33 -3.32
C PRO A 89 -9.56 2.54 -3.64
N PHE A 90 -10.66 3.18 -4.07
CA PHE A 90 -11.86 2.48 -4.54
C PHE A 90 -11.59 1.65 -5.80
N LEU A 91 -10.88 2.23 -6.77
CA LEU A 91 -10.49 1.52 -7.99
C LEU A 91 -9.57 0.33 -7.67
N LEU A 92 -8.71 0.46 -6.65
CA LEU A 92 -7.87 -0.63 -6.17
C LEU A 92 -8.63 -1.68 -5.38
N GLY A 93 -9.60 -1.29 -4.55
CA GLY A 93 -10.47 -2.23 -3.84
C GLY A 93 -11.26 -3.12 -4.80
N SER A 94 -11.55 -2.67 -6.01
CA SER A 94 -12.17 -3.54 -7.04
C SER A 94 -11.30 -4.75 -7.41
N LEU A 95 -9.96 -4.70 -7.21
CA LEU A 95 -9.06 -5.83 -7.38
C LEU A 95 -9.26 -6.92 -6.31
N LEU A 96 -9.88 -6.60 -5.18
CA LEU A 96 -10.25 -7.60 -4.17
C LEU A 96 -11.35 -8.51 -4.67
N ILE A 97 -12.26 -8.04 -5.55
CA ILE A 97 -13.40 -8.84 -6.03
C ILE A 97 -12.94 -10.16 -6.69
N PRO A 98 -12.09 -10.15 -7.75
CA PRO A 98 -11.63 -11.39 -8.36
C PRO A 98 -10.81 -12.26 -7.41
N GLN A 99 -10.05 -11.64 -6.50
CA GLN A 99 -9.29 -12.35 -5.47
C GLN A 99 -10.22 -13.09 -4.49
N ARG A 100 -11.31 -12.46 -4.05
CA ARG A 100 -12.33 -13.05 -3.18
C ARG A 100 -13.07 -14.17 -3.88
N ILE A 101 -13.47 -13.97 -5.13
CA ILE A 101 -14.07 -15.03 -5.96
C ILE A 101 -13.12 -16.23 -6.03
N GLY A 102 -11.84 -16.03 -6.33
CA GLY A 102 -10.85 -17.11 -6.41
C GLY A 102 -10.69 -17.88 -5.09
N ILE A 103 -10.67 -17.19 -3.95
CA ILE A 103 -10.59 -17.86 -2.64
C ILE A 103 -11.85 -18.68 -2.34
N LEU A 104 -13.03 -18.18 -2.69
CA LEU A 104 -14.30 -18.87 -2.46
C LEU A 104 -14.52 -20.06 -3.40
N THR A 105 -14.03 -19.97 -4.65
CA THR A 105 -14.14 -21.08 -5.62
C THR A 105 -13.13 -22.19 -5.38
N GLN A 106 -11.98 -21.88 -4.80
CA GLN A 106 -10.91 -22.85 -4.51
C GLN A 106 -11.40 -24.12 -3.77
N PRO A 107 -12.13 -24.05 -2.63
CA PRO A 107 -12.59 -25.25 -1.95
C PRO A 107 -13.58 -26.06 -2.80
N LEU A 108 -14.43 -25.42 -3.59
CA LEU A 108 -15.38 -26.11 -4.47
C LEU A 108 -14.68 -26.91 -5.57
N LEU A 109 -13.61 -26.33 -6.15
CA LEU A 109 -12.79 -27.01 -7.15
C LEU A 109 -12.06 -28.21 -6.56
N ILE A 110 -11.51 -28.07 -5.35
CA ILE A 110 -10.81 -29.16 -4.65
C ILE A 110 -11.79 -30.27 -4.26
N ILE A 111 -12.98 -29.95 -3.74
CA ILE A 111 -14.02 -30.95 -3.41
C ILE A 111 -14.44 -31.70 -4.67
N SER A 112 -14.62 -30.99 -5.78
CA SER A 112 -14.98 -31.60 -7.06
C SER A 112 -13.89 -32.54 -7.59
N LEU A 113 -12.62 -32.16 -7.40
CA LEU A 113 -11.47 -33.00 -7.74
C LEU A 113 -11.36 -34.22 -6.81
N MET A 114 -11.67 -34.07 -5.52
CA MET A 114 -11.62 -35.19 -4.55
C MET A 114 -12.58 -36.32 -4.92
N ARG A 115 -13.74 -36.01 -5.52
CA ARG A 115 -14.70 -37.03 -6.01
C ARG A 115 -14.10 -37.97 -7.06
N PHE A 116 -13.07 -37.53 -7.79
CA PHE A 116 -12.36 -38.41 -8.73
C PHE A 116 -11.71 -39.61 -8.02
N PHE A 117 -11.26 -39.43 -6.78
CA PHE A 117 -10.57 -40.46 -5.99
C PHE A 117 -11.52 -41.39 -5.22
N GLU A 118 -12.84 -41.21 -5.32
CA GLU A 118 -13.80 -42.10 -4.69
C GLU A 118 -13.84 -43.47 -5.40
N PRO A 119 -13.99 -44.60 -4.66
CA PRO A 119 -13.92 -45.94 -5.23
C PRO A 119 -14.91 -46.25 -6.36
N CYS A 120 -16.01 -45.50 -6.46
CA CYS A 120 -17.06 -45.66 -7.48
C CYS A 120 -17.21 -44.43 -8.39
N SER A 121 -16.15 -43.64 -8.54
CA SER A 121 -16.11 -42.47 -9.41
C SER A 121 -16.39 -42.85 -10.88
N THR A 122 -17.36 -42.17 -11.51
CA THR A 122 -17.62 -42.23 -12.96
C THR A 122 -16.89 -41.11 -13.72
N MET A 123 -16.06 -40.33 -13.02
CA MET A 123 -15.42 -39.14 -13.56
C MET A 123 -14.25 -39.50 -14.47
N SER A 124 -14.25 -38.98 -15.70
CA SER A 124 -13.14 -39.15 -16.64
C SER A 124 -11.87 -38.46 -16.15
N ILE A 125 -10.71 -39.07 -16.40
CA ILE A 125 -9.39 -38.51 -16.09
C ILE A 125 -9.16 -37.15 -16.75
N GLN A 126 -9.70 -36.93 -17.97
CA GLN A 126 -9.57 -35.66 -18.67
C GLN A 126 -10.28 -34.53 -17.91
N TYR A 127 -11.45 -34.82 -17.34
CA TYR A 127 -12.20 -33.84 -16.55
C TYR A 127 -11.52 -33.56 -15.21
N ALA A 128 -10.95 -34.59 -14.56
CA ALA A 128 -10.15 -34.40 -13.35
C ALA A 128 -8.90 -33.53 -13.61
N CYS A 129 -8.18 -33.78 -14.71
CA CYS A 129 -7.06 -32.93 -15.13
C CYS A 129 -7.49 -31.49 -15.40
N PHE A 130 -8.64 -31.29 -16.06
CA PHE A 130 -9.20 -29.97 -16.28
C PHE A 130 -9.49 -29.23 -14.96
N LEU A 131 -10.14 -29.89 -14.00
CA LEU A 131 -10.40 -29.32 -12.67
C LEU A 131 -9.11 -28.96 -11.93
N ALA A 132 -8.09 -29.80 -12.01
CA ALA A 132 -6.79 -29.54 -11.39
C ALA A 132 -6.10 -28.31 -12.01
N ILE A 133 -6.04 -28.21 -13.34
CA ILE A 133 -5.47 -27.05 -14.04
C ILE A 133 -6.27 -25.78 -13.72
N LEU A 134 -7.60 -25.86 -13.73
CA LEU A 134 -8.47 -24.74 -13.38
C LEU A 134 -8.24 -24.27 -11.94
N SER A 135 -8.09 -25.20 -11.00
CA SER A 135 -7.78 -24.90 -9.60
C SER A 135 -6.42 -24.22 -9.45
N MET A 136 -5.39 -24.68 -10.17
CA MET A 136 -4.08 -24.04 -10.18
C MET A 136 -4.16 -22.61 -10.75
N LEU A 137 -4.83 -22.42 -11.88
CA LEU A 137 -5.00 -21.10 -12.51
C LEU A 137 -5.80 -20.14 -11.63
N ALA A 138 -6.87 -20.62 -10.99
CA ALA A 138 -7.67 -19.82 -10.05
C ALA A 138 -6.83 -19.35 -8.86
N ALA A 139 -6.01 -20.24 -8.28
CA ALA A 139 -5.10 -19.91 -7.19
C ALA A 139 -4.04 -18.87 -7.59
N LEU A 140 -3.40 -19.04 -8.76
CA LEU A 140 -2.42 -18.09 -9.29
C LEU A 140 -3.03 -16.72 -9.56
N CYS A 141 -4.22 -16.70 -10.17
CA CYS A 141 -4.97 -15.48 -10.44
C CYS A 141 -5.35 -14.74 -9.14
N SER A 142 -5.85 -15.47 -8.14
CA SER A 142 -6.17 -14.91 -6.82
C SER A 142 -4.94 -14.33 -6.12
N SER A 143 -3.82 -15.06 -6.12
CA SER A 143 -2.55 -14.60 -5.55
C SER A 143 -2.03 -13.35 -6.26
N PHE A 144 -2.13 -13.29 -7.59
CA PHE A 144 -1.75 -12.12 -8.36
C PHE A 144 -2.53 -10.88 -7.92
N PHE A 145 -3.86 -10.94 -7.91
CA PHE A 145 -4.69 -9.81 -7.48
C PHE A 145 -4.42 -9.42 -6.03
N HIS A 146 -4.21 -10.40 -5.15
CA HIS A 146 -3.83 -10.17 -3.75
C HIS A 146 -2.57 -9.30 -3.68
N HIS A 147 -1.46 -9.75 -4.27
CA HIS A 147 -0.21 -9.01 -4.20
C HIS A 147 -0.29 -7.63 -4.83
N ARG A 148 -1.03 -7.47 -5.94
CA ARG A 148 -1.22 -6.15 -6.59
C ARG A 148 -2.01 -5.19 -5.70
N PHE A 149 -3.07 -5.67 -5.05
CA PHE A 149 -3.84 -4.89 -4.11
C PHE A 149 -2.98 -4.46 -2.91
N TYR A 150 -2.32 -5.43 -2.24
CA TYR A 150 -1.55 -5.18 -1.02
C TYR A 150 -0.36 -4.26 -1.27
N PHE A 151 0.40 -4.45 -2.35
CA PHE A 151 1.48 -3.53 -2.69
C PHE A 151 0.99 -2.09 -2.87
N SER A 152 -0.15 -1.92 -3.56
CA SER A 152 -0.70 -0.60 -3.81
C SER A 152 -1.21 0.07 -2.53
N ILE A 153 -2.01 -0.63 -1.73
CA ILE A 153 -2.63 -0.07 -0.53
C ILE A 153 -1.59 0.27 0.55
N TYR A 154 -0.55 -0.54 0.73
CA TYR A 154 0.57 -0.20 1.62
C TYR A 154 1.34 1.02 1.13
N THR A 155 1.56 1.14 -0.18
CA THR A 155 2.22 2.32 -0.75
C THR A 155 1.42 3.60 -0.48
N TYR A 156 0.09 3.57 -0.65
CA TYR A 156 -0.78 4.70 -0.30
C TYR A 156 -0.81 4.97 1.21
N GLY A 157 -0.87 3.92 2.03
CA GLY A 157 -0.81 4.05 3.48
C GLY A 157 0.46 4.76 3.94
N MET A 158 1.61 4.36 3.40
CA MET A 158 2.90 5.02 3.65
C MET A 158 2.89 6.49 3.20
N GLN A 159 2.43 6.78 1.98
CA GLN A 159 2.34 8.16 1.48
C GLN A 159 1.49 9.04 2.39
N MET A 160 0.34 8.54 2.83
CA MET A 160 -0.54 9.26 3.73
C MET A 160 0.10 9.49 5.09
N ARG A 161 0.77 8.48 5.66
CA ARG A 161 1.52 8.61 6.91
C ARG A 161 2.53 9.76 6.83
N VAL A 162 3.30 9.81 5.74
CA VAL A 162 4.29 10.88 5.49
C VAL A 162 3.60 12.25 5.36
N ALA A 163 2.49 12.34 4.62
CA ALA A 163 1.74 13.59 4.47
C ALA A 163 1.20 14.12 5.82
N TYR A 164 0.64 13.25 6.66
CA TYR A 164 0.18 13.61 7.99
C TYR A 164 1.32 14.06 8.90
N HIS A 165 2.45 13.36 8.88
CA HIS A 165 3.65 13.76 9.62
C HIS A 165 4.12 15.16 9.25
N GLY A 166 4.23 15.46 7.95
CA GLY A 166 4.61 16.78 7.50
C GLY A 166 3.59 17.86 7.87
N LEU A 167 2.29 17.55 7.80
CA LEU A 167 1.22 18.49 8.17
C LEU A 167 1.25 18.81 9.67
N VAL A 168 1.37 17.79 10.52
CA VAL A 168 1.49 17.93 11.98
C VAL A 168 2.76 18.69 12.33
N TYR A 169 3.89 18.36 11.70
CA TYR A 169 5.16 19.06 11.90
C TYR A 169 5.04 20.56 11.56
N ARG A 170 4.51 20.91 10.38
CA ARG A 170 4.26 22.30 9.98
C ARG A 170 3.31 23.02 10.95
N LYS A 171 2.30 22.31 11.48
CA LYS A 171 1.37 22.88 12.45
C LYS A 171 2.06 23.19 13.77
N ILE A 172 2.87 22.27 14.30
CA ILE A 172 3.61 22.44 15.56
C ILE A 172 4.53 23.67 15.49
N LEU A 173 5.26 23.84 14.38
CA LEU A 173 6.13 25.00 14.18
C LEU A 173 5.41 26.35 14.13
N ARG A 174 4.09 26.36 13.88
CA ARG A 174 3.24 27.55 13.82
C ARG A 174 2.40 27.76 15.09
N LEU A 175 2.46 26.86 16.07
CA LEU A 175 1.70 27.00 17.32
C LEU A 175 2.32 28.07 18.23
N SER A 176 1.47 28.75 19.01
CA SER A 176 1.93 29.69 20.04
C SER A 176 2.56 28.93 21.21
N SER A 177 3.51 29.56 21.92
CA SER A 177 4.15 28.98 23.11
C SER A 177 3.15 28.56 24.20
N ARG A 178 2.01 29.27 24.30
CA ARG A 178 0.93 28.95 25.23
C ARG A 178 0.17 27.66 24.86
N SER A 179 0.01 27.37 23.57
CA SER A 179 -0.58 26.11 23.11
C SER A 179 0.43 24.96 23.11
N LEU A 180 1.72 25.26 22.98
CA LEU A 180 2.78 24.27 23.05
C LEU A 180 2.99 23.76 24.47
N THR A 181 2.85 24.62 25.48
CA THR A 181 2.97 24.24 26.90
C THR A 181 1.84 23.34 27.38
N THR A 182 0.68 23.33 26.69
CA THR A 182 -0.41 22.39 26.97
C THR A 182 -0.24 21.02 26.34
N ILE A 183 0.65 20.87 25.36
CA ILE A 183 0.91 19.60 24.67
C ILE A 183 2.28 19.11 25.12
N SER A 184 2.33 17.94 25.77
CA SER A 184 3.60 17.35 26.19
C SER A 184 4.41 16.87 24.99
N SER A 185 5.73 16.87 25.11
CA SER A 185 6.61 16.26 24.09
C SER A 185 6.30 14.77 23.90
N GLY A 186 5.86 14.08 24.96
CA GLY A 186 5.41 12.69 24.91
C GLY A 186 4.17 12.48 24.04
N GLU A 187 3.18 13.38 24.12
CA GLU A 187 2.00 13.33 23.24
C GLU A 187 2.36 13.52 21.77
N ILE A 188 3.28 14.45 21.48
CA ILE A 188 3.77 14.64 20.10
C ILE A 188 4.44 13.37 19.60
N VAL A 189 5.36 12.79 20.39
CA VAL A 189 6.02 11.53 20.02
C VAL A 189 4.99 10.41 19.81
N ASN A 190 3.96 10.32 20.65
CA ASN A 190 2.89 9.33 20.52
C ASN A 190 2.09 9.50 19.22
N ILE A 191 1.78 10.74 18.81
CA ILE A 191 1.13 11.02 17.52
C ILE A 191 1.99 10.50 16.35
N PHE A 192 3.31 10.74 16.41
CA PHE A 192 4.22 10.30 15.34
C PHE A 192 4.51 8.79 15.35
N SER A 193 4.50 8.13 16.51
CA SER A 193 4.83 6.71 16.63
C SER A 193 3.61 5.79 16.50
N ASN A 194 2.50 6.12 17.17
CA ASN A 194 1.35 5.24 17.30
C ASN A 194 0.23 5.59 16.29
N ASP A 195 -0.21 6.84 16.28
CA ASP A 195 -1.36 7.24 15.45
C ASP A 195 -1.04 7.14 13.96
N ALA A 196 0.21 7.39 13.60
CA ALA A 196 0.76 7.22 12.26
C ALA A 196 0.62 5.80 11.71
N CYS A 197 0.93 4.80 12.53
CA CYS A 197 0.78 3.39 12.16
C CYS A 197 -0.71 3.03 12.00
N GLN A 198 -1.55 3.59 12.88
CA GLN A 198 -2.99 3.36 12.83
C GLN A 198 -3.64 3.92 11.56
N ILE A 199 -3.17 5.06 11.03
CA ILE A 199 -3.66 5.64 9.77
C ILE A 199 -3.41 4.69 8.59
N GLU A 200 -2.22 4.09 8.52
CA GLU A 200 -1.85 3.11 7.50
C GLU A 200 -2.78 1.89 7.54
N MET A 201 -3.02 1.34 8.74
CA MET A 201 -3.96 0.22 8.94
C MET A 201 -5.41 0.58 8.62
N THR A 202 -5.83 1.82 8.90
CA THR A 202 -7.20 2.29 8.66
C THR A 202 -7.50 2.37 7.16
N ILE A 203 -6.56 2.90 6.37
CA ILE A 203 -6.69 2.97 4.91
C ILE A 203 -6.84 1.57 4.30
N HIS A 204 -6.07 0.60 4.81
CA HIS A 204 -6.21 -0.79 4.43
C HIS A 204 -7.61 -1.35 4.77
N SER A 205 -8.06 -1.12 6.00
CA SER A 205 -9.30 -1.68 6.53
C SER A 205 -10.57 -1.16 5.84
N ILE A 206 -10.58 0.09 5.38
CA ILE A 206 -11.72 0.71 4.69
C ILE A 206 -12.15 -0.09 3.44
N ASN A 207 -11.21 -0.72 2.75
CA ASN A 207 -11.51 -1.50 1.54
C ASN A 207 -12.26 -2.81 1.81
N PHE A 208 -12.41 -3.22 3.08
CA PHE A 208 -13.20 -4.39 3.47
C PHE A 208 -14.60 -4.03 4.00
N LEU A 209 -14.94 -2.74 4.05
CA LEU A 209 -16.26 -2.29 4.50
C LEU A 209 -17.36 -2.44 3.44
N TRP A 210 -16.98 -2.64 2.18
CA TRP A 210 -17.86 -2.79 1.03
C TRP A 210 -17.46 -4.04 0.22
#